data_AF-A0A6G6K2W6-F1
#
_entry.id   AF-A0A6G6K2W6-F1
#
_cell.length_a   1.000
_cell.length_b   1.000
_cell.length_c   1.000
_cell.angle_alpha   90.00
_cell.angle_beta   90.00
_cell.angle_gamma   90.00
#
_symmetry.space_group_name_H-M   'P 1'
#
loop_
_entity.id
_entity.type
_entity.pdbx_description
1 polymer ?
#
loop_
_entity_poly.entity_id
_entity_poly.type
_entity_poly.pdbx_seq_one_letter_code
_entity_poly.pdbx_strand_id
1 'polypeptide(L)'
;MFGFLRSLFPKRRVIRGFPPVPVWKPNIPVDLNSVADRAGYYTDHGNTVVIFQHGTCVVLHANAQNPKVEAMDVLEHVFNFHPDFNPQLMDDGNWLVSFSEPNCAALVLQTEVENHRAYIQDNHLDGLVHGEVLLDKDQKPNAFDERGMIGLFGRARMFMDAQEPRVARVLAPKGEG
;
A
#
# COMPACT_ATOMS: atom_id res chain seq x y z
N MET A 1 21.15 -40.97 -15.56
CA MET A 1 20.07 -40.87 -14.56
C MET A 1 20.29 -39.59 -13.78
N PHE A 2 19.27 -38.73 -13.75
CA PHE A 2 19.33 -37.33 -13.35
C PHE A 2 19.76 -37.11 -11.90
N GLY A 3 20.62 -36.11 -11.71
CA GLY A 3 21.16 -35.68 -10.43
C GLY A 3 20.18 -34.85 -9.60
N PHE A 4 20.26 -35.06 -8.29
CA PHE A 4 19.59 -34.27 -7.26
C PHE A 4 20.30 -32.92 -7.11
N LEU A 5 19.72 -31.84 -7.63
CA LEU A 5 20.08 -30.49 -7.24
C LEU A 5 19.33 -30.12 -5.95
N ARG A 6 20.05 -30.13 -4.83
CA ARG A 6 19.58 -29.52 -3.58
C ARG A 6 19.53 -28.01 -3.76
N SER A 7 18.37 -27.42 -3.51
CA SER A 7 18.15 -25.96 -3.46
C SER A 7 19.22 -25.28 -2.60
N LEU A 8 19.91 -24.29 -3.17
CA LEU A 8 20.91 -23.44 -2.53
C LEU A 8 20.30 -22.26 -1.75
N PHE A 9 18.97 -22.19 -1.66
CA PHE A 9 18.30 -21.13 -0.91
C PHE A 9 18.09 -21.59 0.55
N PRO A 10 18.56 -20.82 1.55
CA PRO A 10 18.23 -21.10 2.94
C PRO A 10 16.71 -21.08 3.08
N LYS A 11 16.13 -22.14 3.67
CA LYS A 11 14.72 -22.14 4.05
C LYS A 11 14.50 -20.96 5.00
N ARG A 12 13.84 -19.89 4.52
CA ARG A 12 13.40 -18.76 5.36
C ARG A 12 12.69 -19.36 6.58
N ARG A 13 13.18 -19.06 7.79
CA ARG A 13 12.44 -19.37 9.02
C ARG A 13 11.18 -18.51 8.98
N VAL A 14 10.04 -19.14 8.78
CA VAL A 14 8.74 -18.50 8.99
C VAL A 14 8.64 -18.21 10.49
N ILE A 15 8.82 -16.95 10.86
CA ILE A 15 8.57 -16.48 12.22
C ILE A 15 7.04 -16.56 12.40
N ARG A 16 6.56 -17.34 13.38
CA ARG A 16 5.11 -17.40 13.67
C ARG A 16 4.63 -15.99 14.00
N GLY A 17 3.59 -15.53 13.30
CA GLY A 17 3.01 -14.20 13.52
C GLY A 17 3.70 -13.06 12.75
N PHE A 18 4.55 -13.38 11.77
CA PHE A 18 5.13 -12.39 10.85
C PHE A 18 4.60 -12.59 9.41
N PRO A 19 4.23 -11.51 8.69
CA PRO A 19 4.16 -10.15 9.19
C PRO A 19 3.03 -9.99 10.22
N PRO A 20 3.18 -9.10 11.22
CA PRO A 20 2.10 -8.79 12.11
C PRO A 20 1.04 -8.00 11.31
N VAL A 21 -0.21 -8.47 11.35
CA VAL A 21 -1.32 -7.91 10.55
C VAL A 21 -2.25 -7.13 11.49
N PRO A 22 -2.69 -5.91 11.11
CA PRO A 22 -3.69 -5.19 11.88
C PRO A 22 -5.04 -5.90 11.85
N VAL A 23 -5.87 -5.69 12.88
CA VAL A 23 -7.23 -6.27 12.90
C VAL A 23 -8.21 -5.46 12.06
N TRP A 24 -7.90 -4.18 11.82
CA TRP A 24 -8.76 -3.31 11.05
C TRP A 24 -8.86 -3.73 9.59
N LYS A 25 -10.11 -3.88 9.15
CA LYS A 25 -10.48 -4.03 7.75
C LYS A 25 -11.45 -2.92 7.40
N PRO A 26 -10.96 -1.74 6.98
CA PRO A 26 -11.82 -0.62 6.68
C PRO A 26 -12.89 -1.01 5.65
N ASN A 27 -14.15 -0.80 6.00
CA ASN A 27 -15.28 -1.13 5.14
C ASN A 27 -15.83 0.13 4.46
N ILE A 28 -14.95 0.84 3.74
CA ILE A 28 -15.28 2.04 2.98
C ILE A 28 -15.11 1.72 1.49
N PRO A 29 -16.10 2.05 0.63
CA PRO A 29 -15.95 1.90 -0.82
C PRO A 29 -14.80 2.76 -1.36
N VAL A 30 -13.99 2.18 -2.24
CA VAL A 30 -12.90 2.90 -2.92
C VAL A 30 -13.36 3.33 -4.31
N ASP A 31 -13.30 4.63 -4.59
CA ASP A 31 -13.51 5.14 -5.96
C ASP A 31 -12.26 4.89 -6.81
N LEU A 32 -12.21 3.69 -7.39
CA LEU A 32 -11.10 3.23 -8.22
C LEU A 32 -10.90 4.06 -9.49
N ASN A 33 -11.91 4.80 -9.97
CA ASN A 33 -11.75 5.68 -11.12
C ASN A 33 -10.98 6.94 -10.72
N SER A 34 -11.34 7.54 -9.58
CA SER A 34 -10.60 8.68 -9.02
C SER A 34 -9.18 8.27 -8.61
N VAL A 35 -8.99 7.10 -7.99
CA VAL A 35 -7.65 6.56 -7.69
C VAL A 35 -6.83 6.40 -8.97
N ALA A 36 -7.41 5.85 -10.05
CA ALA A 36 -6.72 5.69 -11.32
C ALA A 36 -6.31 7.02 -11.96
N ASP A 37 -7.21 8.00 -11.96
CA ASP A 37 -6.93 9.33 -12.49
C ASP A 37 -5.79 10.01 -11.73
N ARG A 38 -5.84 9.98 -10.39
CA ARG A 38 -4.78 10.53 -9.53
C ARG A 38 -3.45 9.80 -9.66
N ALA A 39 -3.47 8.48 -9.72
CA ALA A 39 -2.25 7.68 -9.90
C ALA A 39 -1.58 7.97 -11.25
N GLY A 40 -2.37 8.20 -12.30
CA GLY A 40 -1.86 8.68 -13.58
C GLY A 40 -1.22 10.07 -13.48
N TYR A 41 -1.90 11.01 -12.82
CA TYR A 41 -1.38 12.36 -12.59
C TYR A 41 -0.05 12.37 -11.81
N TYR A 42 0.04 11.65 -10.69
CA TYR A 42 1.25 11.62 -9.85
C TYR A 42 2.46 10.91 -10.49
N THR A 43 2.23 10.18 -11.58
CA THR A 43 3.31 9.51 -12.33
C THR A 43 3.58 10.19 -13.66
N ASP A 44 3.02 11.38 -13.89
CA ASP A 44 3.04 12.09 -15.18
C ASP A 44 2.58 11.22 -16.36
N HIS A 45 1.81 10.17 -16.07
CA HIS A 45 1.51 9.07 -16.98
C HIS A 45 2.73 8.41 -17.66
N GLY A 46 3.93 8.57 -17.11
CA GLY A 46 5.18 8.03 -17.67
C GLY A 46 5.45 6.58 -17.30
N ASN A 47 4.71 6.04 -16.32
CA ASN A 47 4.91 4.70 -15.78
C ASN A 47 3.69 3.80 -15.97
N THR A 48 3.92 2.49 -15.92
CA THR A 48 2.83 1.53 -15.74
C THR A 48 2.40 1.56 -14.28
N VAL A 49 1.10 1.67 -14.00
CA VAL A 49 0.58 1.62 -12.62
C VAL A 49 -0.43 0.51 -12.48
N VAL A 50 -0.24 -0.37 -11.50
CA VAL A 50 -1.20 -1.41 -11.14
C VAL A 50 -1.94 -1.00 -9.88
N ILE A 51 -3.27 -1.05 -9.93
CA ILE A 51 -4.14 -0.61 -8.83
C ILE A 51 -4.93 -1.80 -8.34
N PHE A 52 -4.83 -2.07 -7.04
CA PHE A 52 -5.53 -3.13 -6.35
C PHE A 52 -6.90 -2.65 -5.81
N GLN A 53 -7.75 -3.60 -5.46
CA GLN A 53 -9.16 -3.37 -5.14
C GLN A 53 -9.38 -2.38 -3.98
N HIS A 54 -8.46 -2.33 -3.01
CA HIS A 54 -8.55 -1.42 -1.86
C HIS A 54 -7.74 -0.13 -2.05
N GLY A 55 -7.27 0.17 -3.26
CA GLY A 55 -6.62 1.44 -3.60
C GLY A 55 -5.12 1.46 -3.38
N THR A 56 -4.50 0.30 -3.12
CA THR A 56 -3.03 0.18 -3.20
C THR A 56 -2.58 0.27 -4.65
N CYS A 57 -1.57 1.09 -4.91
CA CYS A 57 -0.97 1.32 -6.21
C CYS A 57 0.47 0.84 -6.20
N VAL A 58 0.86 0.10 -7.25
CA VAL A 58 2.25 -0.25 -7.54
C VAL A 58 2.67 0.40 -8.84
N VAL A 59 3.70 1.24 -8.78
CA VAL A 59 4.32 1.90 -9.93
C VAL A 59 5.43 1.02 -10.47
N LEU A 60 5.39 0.74 -11.76
CA LEU A 60 6.33 -0.10 -12.48
C LEU A 60 6.97 0.68 -13.62
N HIS A 61 8.04 0.14 -14.19
CA HIS A 61 8.63 0.70 -15.39
C HIS A 61 7.61 0.72 -16.54
N ALA A 62 7.75 1.70 -17.44
CA ALA A 62 6.89 1.89 -18.61
C ALA A 62 6.80 0.63 -19.51
N ASN A 63 7.85 -0.19 -19.52
CA ASN A 63 8.00 -1.39 -20.34
C ASN A 63 7.77 -2.70 -19.58
N ALA A 64 7.10 -2.66 -18.42
CA ALA A 64 6.73 -3.85 -17.65
C ALA A 64 6.02 -4.88 -18.55
N GLN A 65 6.54 -6.11 -18.57
CA GLN A 65 6.09 -7.16 -19.48
C GLN A 65 4.88 -7.89 -18.94
N ASN A 66 4.84 -8.09 -17.62
CA ASN A 66 3.71 -8.69 -16.94
C ASN A 66 3.34 -7.87 -15.70
N PRO A 67 2.74 -6.68 -15.89
CA PRO A 67 2.54 -5.71 -14.81
C PRO A 67 1.81 -6.30 -13.59
N LYS A 68 0.84 -7.20 -13.81
CA LYS A 68 0.08 -7.80 -12.72
C LYS A 68 0.95 -8.70 -11.84
N VAL A 69 1.80 -9.53 -12.44
CA VAL A 69 2.70 -10.41 -11.70
C VAL A 69 3.78 -9.59 -11.00
N GLU A 70 4.40 -8.66 -11.72
CA GLU A 70 5.43 -7.77 -11.16
C GLU A 70 4.88 -6.96 -9.96
N ALA A 71 3.64 -6.46 -10.06
CA ALA A 71 3.01 -5.75 -8.96
C ALA A 71 2.65 -6.65 -7.77
N MET A 72 2.26 -7.91 -8.00
CA MET A 72 2.05 -8.89 -6.93
C MET A 72 3.35 -9.19 -6.18
N ASP A 73 4.47 -9.31 -6.90
CA ASP A 73 5.79 -9.53 -6.28
C ASP A 73 6.20 -8.35 -5.39
N VAL A 74 5.97 -7.12 -5.84
CA VAL A 74 6.21 -5.91 -5.02
C VAL A 74 5.31 -5.90 -3.78
N LEU A 75 4.02 -6.19 -3.95
CA LEU A 75 3.06 -6.20 -2.84
C LEU A 75 3.40 -7.30 -1.82
N GLU A 76 3.80 -8.48 -2.28
CA GLU A 76 4.28 -9.57 -1.41
C GLU A 76 5.53 -9.16 -0.65
N HIS A 77 6.47 -8.44 -1.30
CA HIS A 77 7.67 -7.96 -0.63
C HIS A 77 7.33 -6.95 0.48
N VAL A 78 6.50 -5.94 0.18
CA VAL A 78 6.03 -4.95 1.16
C VAL A 78 5.32 -5.62 2.33
N PHE A 79 4.43 -6.56 2.05
CA PHE A 79 3.69 -7.32 3.07
C PHE A 79 4.64 -8.06 4.01
N ASN A 80 5.72 -8.64 3.50
CA ASN A 80 6.71 -9.38 4.29
C ASN A 80 7.85 -8.50 4.85
N PHE A 81 7.71 -7.18 4.84
CA PHE A 81 8.68 -6.25 5.43
C PHE A 81 8.15 -5.59 6.71
N HIS A 82 8.94 -4.72 7.32
CA HIS A 82 8.47 -3.92 8.46
C HIS A 82 7.28 -3.05 8.03
N PRO A 83 6.18 -3.01 8.81
CA PRO A 83 4.94 -2.32 8.42
C PRO A 83 5.02 -0.79 8.57
N ASP A 84 6.21 -0.22 8.34
CA ASP A 84 6.42 1.23 8.34
C ASP A 84 5.69 1.87 7.17
N PHE A 85 5.25 3.10 7.41
CA PHE A 85 4.53 3.87 6.41
C PHE A 85 4.86 5.35 6.56
N ASN A 86 4.74 6.08 5.46
CA ASN A 86 4.90 7.52 5.43
C ASN A 86 3.73 8.17 4.69
N PRO A 87 2.78 8.80 5.40
CA PRO A 87 1.69 9.53 4.79
C PRO A 87 2.20 10.90 4.33
N GLN A 88 1.95 11.23 3.07
CA GLN A 88 2.27 12.50 2.45
C GLN A 88 1.00 13.15 1.89
N LEU A 89 0.74 14.38 2.30
CA LEU A 89 -0.32 15.21 1.72
C LEU A 89 0.13 15.73 0.36
N MET A 90 -0.69 15.53 -0.66
CA MET A 90 -0.47 15.97 -2.03
C MET A 90 -1.03 17.38 -2.27
N ASP A 91 -0.67 17.98 -3.40
CA ASP A 91 -1.08 19.33 -3.82
C ASP A 91 -2.60 19.48 -4.00
N ASP A 92 -3.28 18.40 -4.38
CA ASP A 92 -4.72 18.32 -4.57
C ASP A 92 -5.49 17.81 -3.33
N GLY A 93 -4.84 17.78 -2.16
CA GLY A 93 -5.47 17.44 -0.89
C GLY A 93 -5.60 15.93 -0.62
N ASN A 94 -5.29 15.07 -1.59
CA ASN A 94 -5.24 13.62 -1.38
C ASN A 94 -3.98 13.23 -0.60
N TRP A 95 -3.97 11.99 -0.10
CA TRP A 95 -2.84 11.45 0.64
C TRP A 95 -2.23 10.26 -0.09
N LEU A 96 -0.91 10.25 -0.16
CA LEU A 96 -0.11 9.10 -0.58
C LEU A 96 0.53 8.47 0.65
N VAL A 97 0.19 7.22 0.94
CA VAL A 97 0.77 6.46 2.07
C VAL A 97 1.77 5.46 1.50
N SER A 98 3.05 5.82 1.50
CA SER A 98 4.14 4.98 1.00
C SER A 98 4.59 3.96 2.04
N PHE A 99 5.13 2.84 1.59
CA PHE A 99 5.62 1.74 2.44
C PHE A 99 7.13 1.51 2.27
N SER A 100 7.61 0.36 2.71
CA SER A 100 9.03 -0.03 2.62
C SER A 100 9.61 0.00 1.21
N GLU A 101 8.78 -0.24 0.20
CA GLU A 101 9.14 -0.10 -1.21
C GLU A 101 8.62 1.24 -1.74
N PRO A 102 9.48 2.11 -2.30
CA PRO A 102 9.09 3.46 -2.70
C PRO A 102 8.08 3.48 -3.87
N ASN A 103 7.96 2.38 -4.61
CA ASN A 103 7.05 2.24 -5.72
C ASN A 103 5.70 1.60 -5.33
N CYS A 104 5.43 1.38 -4.04
CA CYS A 104 4.17 0.87 -3.52
C CYS A 104 3.57 1.86 -2.52
N ALA A 105 2.33 2.29 -2.75
CA ALA A 105 1.64 3.21 -1.88
C ALA A 105 0.12 3.03 -1.91
N ALA A 106 -0.56 3.30 -0.81
CA ALA A 106 -2.01 3.44 -0.80
C ALA A 106 -2.40 4.89 -1.12
N LEU A 107 -3.32 5.07 -2.07
CA LEU A 107 -3.87 6.38 -2.42
C LEU A 107 -5.18 6.59 -1.67
N VAL A 108 -5.20 7.58 -0.78
CA VAL A 108 -6.37 7.93 0.04
C VAL A 108 -6.92 9.26 -0.45
N LEU A 109 -8.14 9.25 -0.96
CA LEU A 109 -8.75 10.44 -1.56
C LEU A 109 -9.22 11.42 -0.48
N GLN A 110 -9.08 12.72 -0.73
CA GLN A 110 -9.57 13.77 0.17
C GLN A 110 -11.06 13.61 0.45
N THR A 111 -11.86 13.37 -0.60
CA THR A 111 -13.31 13.18 -0.50
C THR A 111 -13.67 11.98 0.38
N GLU A 112 -12.87 10.92 0.35
CA GLU A 112 -13.04 9.75 1.20
C GLU A 112 -12.78 10.09 2.68
N VAL A 113 -11.70 10.82 2.95
CA VAL A 113 -11.37 11.29 4.32
C VAL A 113 -12.46 12.22 4.85
N GLU A 114 -12.94 13.15 4.04
CA GLU A 114 -13.98 14.10 4.44
C GLU A 114 -15.32 13.41 4.72
N ASN A 115 -15.75 12.50 3.87
CA ASN A 115 -17.03 11.79 4.01
C ASN A 115 -17.02 10.75 5.14
N HIS A 116 -15.85 10.22 5.51
CA HIS A 116 -15.73 9.13 6.48
C HIS A 116 -14.83 9.46 7.67
N ARG A 117 -14.58 10.74 7.95
CA ARG A 117 -13.67 11.22 9.01
C ARG A 117 -13.95 10.58 10.36
N ALA A 118 -15.21 10.57 10.81
CA ALA A 118 -15.60 10.01 12.10
C ALA A 118 -15.29 8.51 12.17
N TYR A 119 -15.61 7.76 11.11
CA TYR A 119 -15.29 6.33 11.05
C TYR A 119 -13.79 6.08 11.15
N ILE A 120 -12.96 6.82 10.40
CA ILE A 120 -11.50 6.68 10.46
C ILE A 120 -11.01 7.00 11.86
N GLN A 121 -11.49 8.09 12.47
CA GLN A 121 -11.10 8.50 13.81
C GLN A 121 -11.48 7.47 14.87
N ASP A 122 -12.65 6.85 14.78
CA ASP A 122 -13.11 5.88 15.78
C ASP A 122 -12.39 4.52 15.66
N ASN A 123 -11.80 4.21 14.50
CA ASN A 123 -11.26 2.87 14.22
C ASN A 123 -9.74 2.84 13.94
N HIS A 124 -9.06 3.98 13.78
CA HIS A 124 -7.67 4.00 13.31
C HIS A 124 -6.70 3.17 14.15
N LEU A 125 -6.91 3.08 15.48
CA LEU A 125 -6.04 2.31 16.38
C LEU A 125 -6.09 0.81 16.10
N ASP A 126 -7.18 0.28 15.53
CA ASP A 126 -7.25 -1.11 15.07
C ASP A 126 -6.30 -1.37 13.89
N GLY A 127 -5.83 -0.28 13.25
CA GLY A 127 -4.81 -0.30 12.21
C GLY A 127 -3.40 -0.54 12.76
N LEU A 128 -3.18 -0.53 14.08
CA LEU A 128 -1.91 -0.91 14.72
C LEU A 128 -1.72 -2.42 14.67
N VAL A 129 -0.47 -2.86 14.57
CA VAL A 129 -0.13 -4.28 14.68
C VAL A 129 0.22 -4.64 16.13
N HIS A 130 0.11 -5.92 16.50
CA HIS A 130 0.29 -6.33 17.90
C HIS A 130 1.69 -5.96 18.45
N GLY A 131 1.73 -5.23 19.56
CA GLY A 131 2.97 -4.81 20.22
C GLY A 131 3.69 -3.65 19.53
N GLU A 132 3.07 -3.02 18.53
CA GLU A 132 3.63 -1.89 17.82
C GLU A 132 3.60 -0.60 18.64
N VAL A 133 4.69 0.16 18.57
CA VAL A 133 4.75 1.55 19.00
C VAL A 133 5.16 2.37 17.80
N LEU A 134 4.24 3.18 17.28
CA LEU A 134 4.55 4.10 16.20
C LEU A 134 5.18 5.37 16.75
N LEU A 135 6.29 5.75 16.13
CA LEU A 135 7.00 6.98 16.43
C LEU A 135 6.75 8.01 15.34
N ASP A 136 6.76 9.28 15.70
CA ASP A 136 6.79 10.39 14.76
C ASP A 136 8.22 10.62 14.22
N LYS A 137 8.36 11.61 13.33
CA LYS A 137 9.65 11.99 12.74
C LYS A 137 10.71 12.43 13.77
N ASP A 138 10.27 12.85 14.95
CA ASP A 138 11.12 13.34 16.05
C ASP A 138 11.36 12.24 17.10
N GLN A 139 11.05 10.97 16.77
CA GLN A 139 11.20 9.78 17.61
C GLN A 139 10.35 9.80 18.89
N LYS A 140 9.24 10.54 18.88
CA LYS A 140 8.27 10.56 19.98
C LYS A 140 7.08 9.65 19.64
N PRO A 141 6.34 9.14 20.65
CA PRO A 141 5.10 8.42 20.39
C PRO A 141 4.16 9.23 19.48
N ASN A 142 3.64 8.58 18.43
CA ASN A 142 2.75 9.23 17.49
C ASN A 142 1.49 9.75 18.20
N ALA A 143 1.12 11.01 17.95
CA ALA A 143 -0.07 11.62 18.55
C ALA A 143 -1.38 11.16 17.90
N PHE A 144 -1.29 10.38 16.81
CA PHE A 144 -2.39 9.98 15.93
C PHE A 144 -3.25 11.17 15.52
N ASP A 145 -2.57 12.25 15.10
CA ASP A 145 -3.21 13.34 14.38
C ASP A 145 -3.72 12.86 13.00
N GLU A 146 -4.31 13.76 12.21
CA GLU A 146 -4.86 13.39 10.90
C GLU A 146 -3.88 12.61 10.03
N ARG A 147 -2.60 13.00 10.03
CA ARG A 147 -1.55 12.29 9.29
C ARG A 147 -1.37 10.87 9.82
N GLY A 148 -1.25 10.69 11.14
CA GLY A 148 -1.12 9.38 11.76
C GLY A 148 -2.32 8.46 11.47
N MET A 149 -3.54 8.99 11.61
CA MET A 149 -4.78 8.24 11.34
C MET A 149 -4.89 7.81 9.87
N ILE A 150 -4.59 8.71 8.93
CA ILE A 150 -4.62 8.40 7.49
C ILE A 150 -3.55 7.38 7.12
N GLY A 151 -2.38 7.44 7.75
CA GLY A 151 -1.35 6.43 7.57
C GLY A 151 -1.79 5.03 7.98
N LEU A 152 -2.40 4.90 9.16
CA LEU A 152 -2.97 3.63 9.63
C LEU A 152 -4.08 3.13 8.70
N PHE A 153 -4.91 4.04 8.19
CA PHE A 153 -5.98 3.73 7.25
C PHE A 153 -5.46 3.23 5.90
N GLY A 154 -4.50 3.95 5.31
CA GLY A 154 -3.85 3.52 4.06
C GLY A 154 -3.12 2.20 4.23
N ARG A 155 -2.40 2.01 5.34
CA ARG A 155 -1.76 0.74 5.67
C ARG A 155 -2.75 -0.41 5.79
N ALA A 156 -3.86 -0.24 6.51
CA ALA A 156 -4.86 -1.29 6.65
C ALA A 156 -5.40 -1.76 5.29
N ARG A 157 -5.61 -0.85 4.34
CA ARG A 157 -5.99 -1.20 2.96
C ARG A 157 -4.90 -1.95 2.21
N MET A 158 -3.63 -1.55 2.35
CA MET A 158 -2.51 -2.31 1.78
C MET A 158 -2.47 -3.73 2.32
N PHE A 159 -2.70 -3.94 3.61
CA PHE A 159 -2.81 -5.28 4.19
C PHE A 159 -3.98 -6.08 3.58
N MET A 160 -5.15 -5.45 3.35
CA MET A 160 -6.27 -6.12 2.69
C MET A 160 -5.91 -6.53 1.25
N ASP A 161 -5.29 -5.63 0.48
CA ASP A 161 -4.81 -5.93 -0.88
C ASP A 161 -3.73 -7.01 -0.87
N ALA A 162 -2.82 -7.03 0.11
CA ALA A 162 -1.77 -8.04 0.19
C ALA A 162 -2.30 -9.43 0.61
N GLN A 163 -3.30 -9.47 1.49
CA GLN A 163 -3.92 -10.72 1.94
C GLN A 163 -4.84 -11.35 0.89
N GLU A 164 -5.49 -10.54 0.07
CA GLU A 164 -6.37 -10.98 -1.01
C GLU A 164 -6.10 -10.17 -2.30
N PRO A 165 -4.96 -10.41 -2.98
CA PRO A 165 -4.50 -9.58 -4.08
C PRO A 165 -5.43 -9.69 -5.29
N ARG A 166 -6.16 -8.59 -5.54
CA ARG A 166 -7.08 -8.43 -6.66
C ARG A 166 -6.75 -7.15 -7.42
N VAL A 167 -6.18 -7.30 -8.61
CA VAL A 167 -5.92 -6.18 -9.52
C VAL A 167 -7.25 -5.65 -10.06
N ALA A 168 -7.55 -4.39 -9.77
CA ALA A 168 -8.74 -3.71 -10.24
C ALA A 168 -8.52 -2.95 -11.55
N ARG A 169 -7.34 -2.33 -11.72
CA ARG A 169 -6.96 -1.57 -12.93
C ARG A 169 -5.47 -1.72 -13.22
N VAL A 170 -5.11 -1.54 -14.49
CA VAL A 170 -3.74 -1.36 -14.95
C VAL A 170 -3.72 -0.14 -15.86
N LEU A 171 -2.90 0.85 -15.54
CA LEU A 171 -2.67 2.05 -16.34
C LEU A 171 -1.39 1.84 -17.14
N ALA A 172 -1.50 1.94 -18.46
CA ALA A 172 -0.34 1.98 -19.32
C ALA A 172 0.22 3.41 -19.37
N PRO A 173 1.54 3.56 -19.59
CA PRO A 173 2.12 4.88 -19.81
C PRO A 173 1.51 5.51 -21.07
N LYS A 174 1.33 6.84 -21.06
CA LYS A 174 1.03 7.59 -22.27
C LYS A 174 2.31 7.62 -23.11
N GLY A 175 2.28 7.06 -24.31
CA GLY A 175 3.40 7.20 -25.25
C GLY A 175 3.64 8.67 -25.54
N GLU A 176 4.91 9.05 -25.73
CA GLU A 176 5.26 10.35 -26.29
C GLU A 176 4.55 10.49 -27.65
N GLY A 177 3.60 11.41 -27.72
CA GLY A 177 2.87 11.74 -28.95
C GLY A 177 3.71 12.53 -29.94
#